data_AF-A0A7X7N1Y1-F1
#
_entry.id   AF-A0A7X7N1Y1-F1
#
_cell.length_a   1.000
_cell.length_b   1.000
_cell.length_c   1.000
_cell.angle_alpha   90.00
_cell.angle_beta   90.00
_cell.angle_gamma   90.00
#
_symmetry.space_group_name_H-M   'P 1'
#
loop_
_entity.id
_entity.type
_entity.pdbx_description
1 polymer ?
#
loop_
_entity_poly.entity_id
_entity_poly.type
_entity_poly.pdbx_seq_one_letter_code
_entity_poly.pdbx_strand_id
1 'polypeptide(L)'
;MEEIVSQLITPEVKTAFMVVLILIGVLYLVSIIWVIRDSYLRGSNPIIWGIISLIPFIGAFAYSMLRPPMLLSDRDEQELDFMLKQRELLKYGECGKCGYPVEREYLMCPRCGTQLKNECQRCGHALNPDWTVCPFCTTRVGQR
;
A
#
# COMPACT_ATOMS: atom_id res chain seq x y z
N MET A 1 6.25 49.62 34.67
CA MET A 1 6.43 48.29 34.03
C MET A 1 7.73 47.62 34.48
N GLU A 2 8.85 48.34 34.64
CA GLU A 2 10.11 47.73 35.08
C GLU A 2 10.11 47.22 36.54
N GLU A 3 9.38 47.86 37.45
CA GLU A 3 9.25 47.41 38.85
C GLU A 3 8.49 46.07 39.00
N ILE A 4 7.54 45.79 38.10
CA ILE A 4 6.79 44.53 38.10
C ILE A 4 7.67 43.40 37.56
N VAL A 5 8.51 43.72 36.57
CA VAL A 5 9.48 42.77 35.98
C VAL A 5 10.57 42.39 37.00
N SER A 6 11.04 43.35 37.81
CA SER A 6 12.05 43.08 38.83
C SER A 6 11.52 42.27 40.02
N GLN A 7 10.26 42.45 40.42
CA GLN A 7 9.61 41.61 41.43
C GLN A 7 9.33 40.18 40.96
N LEU A 8 9.09 39.98 39.66
CA LEU A 8 8.92 38.64 39.08
C LEU A 8 10.25 37.88 38.98
N ILE A 9 11.39 38.56 38.99
CA ILE A 9 12.73 37.97 38.86
C ILE A 9 13.26 37.50 40.23
N THR A 10 12.47 36.70 40.95
CA THR A 10 12.98 35.93 42.09
C THR A 10 13.83 34.75 41.56
N PRO A 11 14.81 34.24 42.34
CA PRO A 11 15.61 33.09 41.94
C PRO A 11 14.75 31.88 41.57
N GLU A 12 13.60 31.69 42.23
CA GLU A 12 12.69 30.57 41.97
C GLU A 12 11.92 30.71 40.66
N VAL A 13 11.56 31.92 40.26
CA VAL A 13 10.93 32.16 38.96
C VAL A 13 11.95 32.02 37.84
N LYS A 14 13.20 32.44 38.06
CA LYS A 14 14.29 32.24 37.09
C LYS A 14 14.60 30.77 36.84
N THR A 15 14.69 29.96 37.89
CA THR A 15 14.92 28.51 37.77
C THR A 15 13.74 27.83 37.09
N ALA A 16 12.50 28.15 37.48
CA ALA A 16 11.30 27.63 36.82
C ALA A 16 11.26 27.99 35.32
N PHE A 17 11.57 29.23 34.95
CA PHE A 17 11.59 29.67 33.56
C PHE A 17 12.67 28.95 32.74
N MET A 18 13.87 28.76 33.30
CA MET A 18 14.94 27.95 32.69
C MET A 18 14.49 26.51 32.43
N VAL A 19 13.85 25.86 33.41
CA VAL A 19 13.35 24.49 33.25
C VAL A 19 12.29 24.41 32.14
N VAL A 20 11.38 25.38 32.08
CA VAL A 20 10.36 25.45 31.02
C VAL A 20 11.00 25.61 29.64
N LEU A 21 12.00 26.48 29.50
CA LEU A 21 12.71 26.67 28.23
C LEU A 21 13.45 25.40 27.80
N ILE A 22 14.10 24.69 28.72
CA ILE A 22 14.75 23.41 28.45
C ILE A 22 13.72 22.39 27.98
N LEU A 23 12.57 22.29 28.65
CA LEU A 23 11.50 21.37 28.29
C LEU A 23 10.95 21.66 26.88
N ILE A 24 10.71 22.93 26.56
CA ILE A 24 10.29 23.35 25.20
C ILE A 24 11.37 22.98 24.17
N GLY A 25 12.65 23.20 24.48
CA GLY A 25 13.76 22.82 23.61
C GLY A 25 13.81 21.31 23.35
N VAL A 26 13.63 20.48 24.39
CA VAL A 26 13.59 19.02 24.26
C VAL A 26 12.39 18.58 23.40
N LEU A 27 11.19 19.10 23.69
CA LEU A 27 9.99 18.79 22.90
C LEU A 27 10.15 19.21 21.43
N TYR A 28 10.82 20.34 21.18
CA TYR A 28 11.11 20.80 19.83
C TYR A 28 12.04 19.83 19.08
N LEU A 29 13.13 19.39 19.71
CA LEU A 29 14.01 18.38 19.13
C LEU A 29 13.28 17.06 18.83
N VAL A 30 12.44 16.60 19.76
CA VAL A 30 11.60 15.41 19.56
C VAL A 30 10.66 15.59 18.37
N SER A 31 10.07 16.77 18.19
CA SER A 31 9.18 17.05 17.06
C SER A 31 9.92 16.99 15.71
N ILE A 32 11.14 17.52 15.62
CA ILE A 32 11.96 17.43 14.40
C ILE A 32 12.28 15.98 14.08
N ILE A 33 12.74 15.21 15.07
CA ILE A 33 13.07 13.79 14.91
C ILE A 33 11.82 13.00 14.46
N TRP A 34 10.67 13.32 15.03
CA TRP A 34 9.40 12.71 14.65
C TRP A 34 9.03 13.00 13.20
N VAL A 35 9.15 14.24 12.72
CA VAL A 35 8.86 14.62 11.32
C VAL A 35 9.79 13.89 10.35
N ILE A 36 11.09 13.79 10.66
CA ILE A 36 12.06 13.08 9.82
C ILE A 36 11.74 11.58 9.75
N ARG A 37 11.43 10.96 10.89
CA ARG A 37 11.07 9.53 10.93
C ARG A 37 9.76 9.27 10.20
N ASP A 38 8.74 10.10 10.41
CA ASP A 38 7.43 9.91 9.79
C ASP A 38 7.49 10.12 8.26
N SER A 39 8.26 11.11 7.78
CA SER A 39 8.43 11.35 6.35
C SER A 39 9.16 10.21 5.65
N TYR A 40 10.17 9.63 6.29
CA TYR A 40 10.85 8.43 5.80
C TYR A 40 9.90 7.23 5.70
N LEU A 41 9.10 6.97 6.73
CA LEU A 41 8.12 5.86 6.74
C LEU A 41 7.01 6.01 5.69
N ARG A 42 6.69 7.25 5.32
CA ARG A 42 5.71 7.57 4.28
C ARG A 42 6.32 7.66 2.88
N GLY A 43 7.63 7.44 2.73
CA GLY A 43 8.33 7.50 1.45
C GLY A 43 8.43 8.90 0.83
N SER A 44 8.22 9.94 1.62
CA SER A 44 8.50 11.32 1.20
C SER A 44 9.97 11.65 1.47
N ASN A 45 10.49 12.72 0.87
CA ASN A 45 11.89 13.12 1.05
C ASN A 45 12.12 13.63 2.48
N PRO A 46 12.86 12.89 3.36
CA PRO A 46 12.97 13.25 4.77
C PRO A 46 13.81 14.51 4.99
N ILE A 47 14.74 14.81 4.08
CA ILE A 47 15.61 15.99 4.15
C ILE A 47 14.79 17.28 4.01
N ILE A 48 13.87 17.32 3.04
CA ILE A 48 13.05 18.52 2.76
C ILE A 48 12.16 18.83 3.97
N TRP A 49 11.47 17.82 4.49
CA TRP A 49 10.59 17.98 5.65
C TRP A 49 11.36 18.26 6.94
N GLY A 50 12.56 17.69 7.11
CA GLY A 50 13.46 18.03 8.19
C GLY A 50 13.85 19.51 8.20
N ILE A 51 14.23 20.06 7.03
CA ILE A 51 14.57 21.48 6.89
C ILE A 51 13.35 22.38 7.18
N ILE A 52 12.17 22.02 6.67
CA ILE A 52 10.93 22.78 6.93
C ILE A 52 10.57 22.76 8.43
N SER A 53 10.82 21.65 9.13
CA SER A 53 10.54 21.53 10.57
C SER A 53 11.45 22.39 11.46
N LEU A 54 12.56 22.92 10.93
CA LEU A 54 13.42 23.89 11.65
C LEU A 54 12.73 25.23 11.90
N ILE A 55 11.61 25.52 11.22
CA ILE A 55 10.75 26.66 11.52
C ILE A 55 9.78 26.21 12.63
N PRO A 56 9.96 26.69 13.88
CA PRO A 56 9.17 26.21 15.02
C PRO A 56 7.69 26.50 14.81
N PHE A 57 6.83 25.61 15.32
CA PHE A 57 5.37 25.65 15.22
C PHE A 57 4.80 25.54 13.80
N ILE A 58 5.23 26.40 12.88
CA ILE A 58 4.72 26.43 11.50
C ILE A 58 5.17 25.18 10.73
N GLY A 59 6.42 24.76 10.85
CA GLY A 59 6.95 23.61 10.12
C GLY A 59 6.30 22.28 10.52
N ALA A 60 6.16 22.05 11.83
CA ALA A 60 5.47 20.86 12.36
C ALA A 60 3.97 20.87 12.03
N PHE A 61 3.32 22.03 12.11
CA PHE A 61 1.91 22.17 11.77
C PHE A 61 1.66 21.98 10.27
N ALA A 62 2.47 22.60 9.41
CA ALA A 62 2.41 22.43 7.97
C ALA A 62 2.65 20.96 7.55
N TYR A 63 3.61 20.29 8.17
CA TYR A 63 3.84 18.86 7.95
C TYR A 63 2.62 18.03 8.38
N SER A 64 2.05 18.29 9.57
CA SER A 64 0.87 17.58 10.04
C SER A 64 -0.33 17.71 9.10
N MET A 65 -0.46 18.84 8.40
CA MET A 65 -1.55 19.10 7.45
C MET A 65 -1.30 18.47 6.07
N LEU A 66 -0.04 18.47 5.61
CA LEU A 66 0.37 17.92 4.31
C LEU A 66 0.81 16.45 4.38
N ARG A 67 0.73 15.85 5.57
CA ARG A 67 1.12 14.47 5.84
C ARG A 67 0.41 13.52 4.86
N PRO A 68 1.13 12.74 4.04
CA PRO A 68 0.52 11.75 3.17
C PRO A 68 -0.32 10.78 4.00
N PRO A 69 -1.52 10.38 3.55
CA PRO A 69 -2.44 9.59 4.39
C PRO A 69 -1.94 8.16 4.66
N MET A 70 -1.19 7.55 3.74
CA MET A 70 -0.75 6.15 3.85
C MET A 70 0.77 6.02 4.03
N LEU A 71 1.18 4.96 4.73
CA LEU A 71 2.58 4.55 4.78
C LEU A 71 2.95 3.86 3.46
N LEU A 72 4.25 3.86 3.14
CA LEU A 72 4.72 3.24 1.91
C LEU A 72 4.52 1.72 1.93
N SER A 73 4.66 1.08 3.11
CA SER A 73 4.35 -0.33 3.33
C SER A 73 2.92 -0.69 2.95
N ASP A 74 1.96 0.16 3.34
CA ASP A 74 0.54 -0.12 3.15
C ASP A 74 0.17 -0.04 1.67
N ARG A 75 0.84 0.85 0.92
CA ARG A 75 0.65 0.98 -0.53
C ARG A 75 1.16 -0.26 -1.26
N ASP A 76 2.34 -0.74 -0.87
CA ASP A 76 2.96 -1.92 -1.47
C ASP A 76 2.13 -3.19 -1.18
N GLU A 77 1.59 -3.32 0.04
CA GLU A 77 0.66 -4.41 0.39
C GLU A 77 -0.61 -4.36 -0.46
N GLN A 78 -1.23 -3.18 -0.62
CA GLN A 78 -2.43 -3.01 -1.44
C GLN A 78 -2.19 -3.35 -2.92
N GLU A 79 -1.02 -2.97 -3.46
CA GLU A 79 -0.66 -3.29 -4.84
C GLU A 79 -0.50 -4.80 -5.03
N LEU A 80 0.17 -5.48 -4.09
CA LEU A 80 0.33 -6.94 -4.14
C LEU A 80 -1.01 -7.65 -4.04
N ASP A 81 -1.90 -7.21 -3.13
CA ASP A 81 -3.25 -7.75 -2.97
C ASP A 81 -4.07 -7.62 -4.26
N PHE A 82 -3.98 -6.46 -4.92
CA PHE A 82 -4.63 -6.23 -6.20
C PHE A 82 -4.10 -7.17 -7.29
N MET A 83 -2.77 -7.32 -7.38
CA MET A 83 -2.15 -8.23 -8.35
C MET A 83 -2.55 -9.69 -8.12
N LEU A 84 -2.66 -10.14 -6.86
CA LEU A 84 -3.12 -11.48 -6.52
C LEU A 84 -4.59 -11.69 -6.93
N LYS A 85 -5.47 -10.75 -6.58
CA LYS A 85 -6.89 -10.80 -6.98
C LYS A 85 -7.05 -10.79 -8.50
N GLN A 86 -6.27 -9.98 -9.21
CA GLN A 86 -6.30 -9.95 -10.68
C GLN A 86 -5.86 -11.29 -11.29
N ARG A 87 -4.85 -11.96 -10.72
CA ARG A 87 -4.45 -13.31 -11.15
C ARG A 87 -5.54 -14.35 -10.90
N GLU A 88 -6.29 -14.24 -9.81
CA GLU A 88 -7.43 -15.11 -9.56
C GLU A 88 -8.53 -14.91 -10.59
N LEU A 89 -8.86 -13.66 -10.95
CA LEU A 89 -9.84 -13.38 -12.01
C LEU A 89 -9.42 -13.97 -13.35
N LEU A 90 -8.12 -13.94 -13.70
CA LEU A 90 -7.62 -14.58 -14.93
C LEU A 90 -7.85 -16.10 -14.97
N LYS A 91 -8.07 -16.79 -13.83
CA LYS A 91 -8.39 -18.22 -13.81
C LYS A 91 -9.81 -18.53 -14.29
N TYR A 92 -10.68 -17.53 -14.33
CA TYR A 92 -12.05 -17.66 -14.80
C TYR A 92 -12.18 -17.00 -16.18
N GLY A 93 -12.82 -17.70 -17.11
CA GLY A 93 -13.32 -17.13 -18.36
C GLY A 93 -14.84 -16.97 -18.29
N GLU A 94 -15.44 -16.49 -19.37
CA GLU A 94 -16.89 -16.41 -19.50
C GLU A 94 -17.38 -17.35 -20.60
N CYS A 95 -18.57 -17.94 -20.40
CA CYS A 95 -19.22 -18.71 -21.44
C CYS A 95 -19.72 -17.80 -22.56
N GLY A 96 -19.23 -17.98 -23.79
CA GLY A 96 -19.64 -17.17 -24.95
C GLY A 96 -21.12 -17.25 -25.33
N LYS A 97 -21.89 -18.20 -24.78
CA LYS A 97 -23.34 -18.32 -25.04
C LYS A 97 -24.22 -17.66 -23.97
N CYS A 98 -23.84 -17.73 -22.70
CA CYS A 98 -24.70 -17.32 -21.58
C CYS A 98 -24.04 -16.36 -20.58
N GLY A 99 -22.77 -15.99 -20.77
CA GLY A 99 -22.03 -15.08 -19.89
C GLY A 99 -21.72 -15.62 -18.50
N TYR A 100 -21.96 -16.92 -18.24
CA TYR A 100 -21.66 -17.50 -16.93
C TYR A 100 -20.13 -17.62 -16.73
N PRO A 101 -19.58 -17.25 -15.56
CA PRO A 101 -18.17 -17.44 -15.27
C PRO A 101 -17.83 -18.92 -15.18
N VAL A 102 -16.79 -19.34 -15.91
CA VAL A 102 -16.37 -20.73 -16.05
C VAL A 102 -14.88 -20.83 -15.78
N GLU A 103 -14.45 -21.84 -15.03
CA GLU A 103 -13.04 -22.06 -14.76
C GLU A 103 -12.31 -22.58 -16.00
N ARG A 104 -10.98 -22.42 -16.02
CA ARG A 104 -10.13 -22.89 -17.13
C ARG A 104 -10.23 -24.39 -17.41
N GLU A 105 -10.69 -25.21 -16.47
CA GLU A 105 -10.74 -26.67 -16.61
C GLU A 105 -12.12 -27.19 -17.02
N TYR A 106 -13.14 -26.32 -17.12
CA TYR A 106 -14.50 -26.75 -17.43
C TYR A 106 -14.64 -27.16 -18.91
N LEU A 107 -15.09 -28.40 -19.14
CA LEU A 107 -15.41 -28.94 -20.47
C LEU A 107 -16.78 -28.45 -20.98
N MET A 108 -17.74 -28.28 -20.06
CA MET A 108 -19.11 -27.90 -20.37
C MET A 108 -19.60 -26.83 -19.38
N CYS A 109 -20.40 -25.88 -19.86
CA CYS A 109 -20.98 -24.85 -18.99
C CYS A 109 -22.05 -25.46 -18.06
N PRO A 110 -21.95 -25.28 -16.73
CA PRO A 110 -22.91 -25.85 -15.78
C PRO A 110 -24.31 -25.21 -15.86
N ARG A 111 -24.41 -24.00 -16.44
CA ARG A 111 -25.68 -23.28 -16.56
C ARG A 111 -26.44 -23.60 -17.85
N CYS A 112 -25.75 -23.65 -18.99
CA CYS A 112 -26.41 -23.79 -20.30
C CYS A 112 -26.05 -25.09 -21.05
N GLY A 113 -25.19 -25.95 -20.50
CA GLY A 113 -24.80 -27.22 -21.10
C GLY A 113 -23.98 -27.09 -22.39
N THR A 114 -23.52 -25.88 -22.74
CA THR A 114 -22.71 -25.67 -23.96
C THR A 114 -21.30 -26.20 -23.74
N GLN A 115 -20.79 -26.96 -24.70
CA GLN A 115 -19.40 -27.43 -24.69
C GLN A 115 -18.46 -26.25 -24.90
N LEU A 116 -17.53 -26.06 -23.97
CA LEU A 116 -16.58 -24.94 -23.97
C LEU A 116 -15.24 -25.35 -24.57
N LYS A 117 -14.79 -26.58 -24.29
CA LYS A 117 -13.47 -27.10 -24.63
C LYS A 117 -13.55 -28.55 -25.08
N ASN A 118 -12.58 -28.95 -25.90
CA ASN A 118 -12.39 -30.35 -26.27
C ASN A 118 -11.49 -31.03 -25.23
N GLU A 119 -11.74 -32.31 -24.96
CA GLU A 119 -10.86 -33.12 -24.13
C GLU A 119 -9.72 -33.75 -24.95
N CYS A 120 -8.59 -34.02 -24.31
CA CYS A 120 -7.49 -34.72 -24.96
C CYS A 120 -7.85 -36.19 -25.14
N GLN A 121 -7.76 -36.71 -26.36
CA GLN A 121 -8.06 -38.12 -26.64
C GLN A 121 -7.11 -39.11 -25.93
N ARG A 122 -5.94 -38.65 -25.45
CA ARG A 122 -4.95 -39.50 -24.77
C ARG A 122 -5.03 -39.43 -23.25
N CYS A 123 -5.27 -38.25 -22.67
CA CYS A 123 -5.24 -38.05 -21.21
C CYS A 123 -6.55 -37.53 -20.60
N GLY A 124 -7.58 -37.25 -21.40
CA GLY A 124 -8.90 -36.78 -20.93
C GLY A 124 -8.95 -35.36 -20.37
N HIS A 125 -7.83 -34.63 -20.30
CA HIS A 125 -7.82 -33.25 -19.79
C HIS A 125 -8.43 -32.25 -20.78
N ALA A 126 -9.08 -31.20 -20.24
CA ALA A 126 -9.60 -30.08 -21.01
C ALA A 126 -8.47 -29.32 -21.73
N LEU A 127 -8.58 -29.20 -23.05
CA LEU A 127 -7.67 -28.42 -23.89
C LEU A 127 -8.30 -27.08 -24.27
N ASN A 128 -7.52 -26.00 -24.18
CA ASN A 128 -7.92 -24.76 -24.83
C ASN A 128 -7.82 -24.92 -26.36
N PRO A 129 -8.78 -24.34 -27.12
CA PRO A 129 -8.77 -24.40 -28.58
C PRO A 129 -7.54 -23.71 -29.21
N ASP A 130 -6.91 -22.76 -28.51
CA ASP A 130 -5.72 -22.05 -28.98
C ASP A 130 -4.43 -22.88 -28.86
N TRP A 131 -4.46 -24.05 -28.24
CA TRP A 131 -3.28 -24.87 -27.99
C TRP A 131 -3.08 -25.91 -29.10
N THR A 132 -1.86 -26.00 -29.64
CA THR A 132 -1.48 -26.98 -30.67
C THR A 132 -0.94 -28.31 -30.09
N VAL A 133 -0.50 -28.29 -28.84
CA VAL A 133 0.07 -29.44 -28.12
C VAL A 133 -0.54 -29.49 -26.71
N CYS A 134 -0.91 -30.68 -26.25
CA CYS A 134 -1.39 -30.88 -24.89
C CYS A 134 -0.25 -30.69 -23.87
N PRO A 135 -0.35 -29.75 -22.90
CA PRO A 135 0.70 -29.54 -21.89
C PRO A 135 0.91 -30.73 -20.95
N PHE A 136 -0.11 -31.58 -20.76
CA PHE A 136 -0.06 -32.69 -19.80
C PHE A 136 0.57 -33.98 -20.37
N CYS A 137 0.32 -34.28 -21.65
CA CYS A 137 0.78 -35.54 -22.28
C CYS A 137 1.62 -35.33 -23.55
N THR A 138 1.93 -34.07 -23.88
CA THR A 138 2.77 -33.66 -25.03
C THR A 138 2.25 -34.13 -26.39
N THR A 139 1.01 -34.61 -26.47
CA THR A 139 0.41 -35.10 -27.71
C THR A 139 -0.18 -33.93 -28.52
N ARG A 140 0.03 -33.92 -29.85
CA ARG A 140 -0.52 -32.88 -30.73
C ARG A 140 -2.05 -32.98 -30.82
N VAL A 141 -2.71 -31.84 -30.77
CA VAL A 141 -4.17 -31.76 -30.86
C VAL A 141 -4.61 -32.14 -32.28
N GLY A 142 -5.46 -33.15 -32.40
CA GLY A 142 -5.95 -33.64 -33.69
C GLY A 142 -5.15 -34.78 -34.35
N GLN A 143 -4.11 -35.30 -33.69
CA GLN A 143 -3.51 -36.57 -34.11
C GLN A 143 -4.36 -37.74 -33.57
N ARG A 144 -5.10 -38.36 -34.49
CA ARG A 144 -5.77 -39.66 -34.30
C ARG A 144 -4.76 -40.80 -34.36
#